data_AF-A0A520CIM7-F1
#
_entry.id   AF-A0A520CIM7-F1
#
_cell.length_a   1.000
_cell.length_b   1.000
_cell.length_c   1.000
_cell.angle_alpha   90.00
_cell.angle_beta   90.00
_cell.angle_gamma   90.00
#
_symmetry.space_group_name_H-M   'P 1'
#
loop_
_entity.id
_entity.type
_entity.pdbx_description
1 polymer ?
#
loop_
_entity_poly.entity_id
_entity_poly.type
_entity_poly.pdbx_seq_one_letter_code
_entity_poly.pdbx_strand_id
1 'polypeptide(L)'
;MFEKTEGTLQNIAGRVQDAVGGATGDTSVQAEGKARQLAGKAQQTYGDVLNQVRESAVSNPVGTIAVAAGAGFVLGALFSRR
;
A
#
# COMPACT_ATOMS: atom_id res chain seq x y z
N MET A 1 -1.25 -8.18 -50.93
CA MET A 1 -0.78 -9.33 -50.12
C MET A 1 -0.52 -8.99 -48.64
N PHE A 2 -0.62 -7.72 -48.19
CA PHE A 2 -0.36 -7.34 -46.79
C PHE A 2 -1.57 -7.47 -45.84
N GLU A 3 -2.81 -7.41 -46.35
CA GLU A 3 -4.02 -7.41 -45.50
C GLU A 3 -4.31 -8.73 -44.76
N LYS A 4 -3.87 -9.89 -45.28
CA LYS A 4 -4.12 -11.19 -44.63
C LYS A 4 -3.25 -11.42 -43.39
N THR A 5 -2.07 -10.81 -43.36
CA THR A 5 -1.13 -10.93 -42.23
C THR A 5 -1.62 -10.11 -41.04
N GLU A 6 -2.18 -8.93 -41.30
CA GLU A 6 -2.67 -8.00 -40.27
C GLU A 6 -3.89 -8.55 -39.52
N GLY A 7 -4.82 -9.20 -40.24
CA GLY A 7 -5.97 -9.86 -39.63
C GLY A 7 -5.60 -11.06 -38.74
N THR A 8 -4.55 -11.80 -39.09
CA THR A 8 -4.07 -12.93 -38.27
C THR A 8 -3.39 -12.43 -36.99
N LEU A 9 -2.60 -11.36 -37.09
CA LEU A 9 -1.96 -10.72 -35.94
C LEU A 9 -2.98 -10.17 -34.95
N GLN A 10 -3.99 -9.45 -35.43
CA GLN A 10 -5.05 -8.88 -34.58
C GLN A 10 -5.85 -9.97 -33.85
N ASN A 11 -6.11 -11.10 -34.52
CA ASN A 11 -6.87 -12.21 -33.92
C ASN A 11 -6.07 -12.98 -32.85
N ILE A 12 -4.74 -12.98 -32.95
CA ILE A 12 -3.86 -13.53 -31.90
C ILE A 12 -3.79 -12.55 -30.73
N ALA A 13 -3.59 -11.26 -31.00
CA ALA A 13 -3.54 -10.22 -29.98
C ALA A 13 -4.84 -10.17 -29.15
N GLY A 14 -6.00 -10.26 -29.81
CA GLY A 14 -7.31 -10.29 -29.14
C GLY A 14 -7.47 -11.48 -28.20
N ARG A 15 -7.09 -12.69 -28.64
CA ARG A 15 -7.16 -13.90 -27.79
C ARG A 15 -6.26 -13.83 -26.56
N VAL A 16 -5.09 -13.21 -26.69
CA VAL A 16 -4.19 -12.98 -25.55
C VAL A 16 -4.80 -11.94 -24.60
N GLN A 17 -5.38 -10.86 -25.14
CA GLN A 17 -6.04 -9.84 -24.33
C GLN A 17 -7.27 -10.37 -23.58
N ASP A 18 -8.09 -11.21 -24.20
CA ASP A 18 -9.24 -11.85 -23.56
C ASP A 18 -8.80 -12.81 -22.44
N ALA A 19 -7.77 -13.63 -22.68
CA ALA A 19 -7.26 -14.56 -21.67
C ALA A 19 -6.63 -13.83 -20.48
N VAL A 20 -5.82 -12.80 -20.75
CA VAL A 20 -5.18 -11.99 -19.71
C VAL A 20 -6.22 -11.11 -19.01
N GLY A 21 -7.15 -10.49 -19.73
CA GLY A 21 -8.19 -9.64 -19.19
C GLY A 21 -9.19 -10.39 -18.32
N GLY A 22 -9.62 -11.58 -18.75
CA GLY A 22 -10.50 -12.45 -17.95
C GLY A 22 -9.83 -12.93 -16.67
N ALA A 23 -8.59 -13.43 -16.76
CA ALA A 23 -7.84 -13.89 -15.58
C ALA A 23 -7.43 -12.73 -14.65
N THR A 24 -7.07 -11.58 -15.21
CA THR A 24 -6.66 -10.39 -14.44
C THR A 24 -7.87 -9.69 -13.83
N GLY A 25 -9.05 -9.71 -14.45
CA GLY A 25 -10.27 -9.09 -13.89
C GLY A 25 -10.61 -9.64 -12.51
N ASP A 26 -10.74 -10.96 -12.39
CA ASP A 26 -11.01 -11.62 -11.10
C ASP A 26 -9.87 -11.46 -10.09
N THR A 27 -8.62 -11.52 -10.58
CA THR A 27 -7.43 -11.35 -9.72
C THR A 27 -7.32 -9.92 -9.20
N SER A 28 -7.67 -8.92 -10.01
CA SER A 28 -7.61 -7.50 -9.66
C SER A 28 -8.63 -7.17 -8.58
N VAL A 29 -9.88 -7.66 -8.72
CA VAL A 29 -10.92 -7.46 -7.71
C VAL A 29 -10.53 -8.09 -6.37
N GLN A 30 -9.96 -9.31 -6.38
CA GLN A 30 -9.46 -9.94 -5.16
C GLN A 30 -8.24 -9.22 -4.57
N ALA A 31 -7.32 -8.77 -5.42
CA ALA A 31 -6.15 -8.00 -4.99
C ALA A 31 -6.57 -6.67 -4.35
N GLU A 32 -7.54 -5.97 -4.95
CA GLU A 32 -8.07 -4.71 -4.43
C GLU A 32 -8.81 -4.93 -3.10
N GLY A 33 -9.56 -6.02 -2.95
CA GLY A 33 -10.20 -6.41 -1.69
C GLY A 33 -9.19 -6.69 -0.58
N LYS A 34 -8.15 -7.47 -0.86
CA LYS A 34 -7.05 -7.73 0.10
C LYS A 34 -6.29 -6.46 0.44
N ALA A 35 -5.99 -5.61 -0.55
CA ALA A 35 -5.33 -4.33 -0.35
C ALA A 35 -6.17 -3.41 0.54
N ARG A 36 -7.49 -3.34 0.31
CA ARG A 36 -8.42 -2.57 1.14
C ARG A 36 -8.53 -3.10 2.56
N GLN A 37 -8.50 -4.43 2.74
CA GLN A 37 -8.49 -5.05 4.07
C GLN A 37 -7.18 -4.78 4.81
N LEU A 38 -6.05 -4.83 4.12
CA LEU A 38 -4.73 -4.46 4.65
C LEU A 38 -4.70 -2.99 5.04
N ALA A 39 -5.16 -2.11 4.15
CA ALA A 39 -5.26 -0.68 4.41
C ALA A 39 -6.18 -0.39 5.60
N GLY A 40 -7.34 -1.05 5.69
CA GLY A 40 -8.26 -0.90 6.81
C GLY A 40 -7.66 -1.37 8.13
N LYS A 41 -6.97 -2.51 8.15
CA LYS A 41 -6.23 -2.98 9.33
C LYS A 41 -5.12 -2.00 9.74
N ALA A 42 -4.35 -1.52 8.77
CA ALA A 42 -3.29 -0.54 9.03
C ALA A 42 -3.86 0.76 9.57
N GLN A 43 -4.97 1.26 9.01
CA GLN A 43 -5.66 2.46 9.48
C GLN A 43 -6.20 2.29 10.90
N GLN A 44 -6.79 1.14 11.21
CA GLN A 44 -7.30 0.85 12.55
C GLN A 44 -6.15 0.82 13.57
N THR A 45 -5.10 0.04 13.30
CA THR A 45 -3.94 -0.04 14.19
C THR A 45 -3.25 1.31 14.36
N TYR A 46 -3.12 2.08 13.28
CA TYR A 46 -2.57 3.43 13.35
C TYR A 46 -3.46 4.37 14.20
N GLY A 47 -4.78 4.28 14.04
CA GLY A 47 -5.74 5.04 14.85
C GLY A 47 -5.64 4.74 16.34
N ASP A 48 -5.55 3.45 16.71
CA ASP A 48 -5.42 3.01 18.10
C ASP A 48 -4.11 3.53 18.73
N VAL A 49 -2.99 3.40 18.00
CA VAL A 49 -1.69 3.91 18.43
C VAL A 49 -1.71 5.43 18.58
N LEU A 50 -2.26 6.16 17.60
CA LEU A 50 -2.35 7.61 17.65
C LEU A 50 -3.23 8.08 18.80
N ASN A 51 -4.33 7.38 19.08
CA ASN A 51 -5.21 7.70 20.20
C ASN A 51 -4.49 7.48 21.54
N GLN A 52 -3.74 6.39 21.68
CA GLN A 52 -2.95 6.11 22.89
C GLN A 52 -1.83 7.14 23.11
N VAL A 53 -1.15 7.56 22.03
CA VAL A 53 -0.15 8.64 22.09
C VAL A 53 -0.81 9.96 22.45
N ARG A 54 -1.98 10.27 21.89
CA ARG A 54 -2.75 11.48 22.23
C ARG A 54 -3.16 11.51 23.69
N GLU A 55 -3.68 10.41 24.21
CA GLU A 55 -4.11 10.29 25.60
C GLU A 55 -2.91 10.37 26.56
N SER A 56 -1.77 9.80 26.19
CA SER A 56 -0.50 9.95 26.92
C SER A 56 0.02 11.39 26.86
N ALA A 57 -0.14 12.09 25.74
CA ALA A 57 0.24 13.49 25.60
C ALA A 57 -0.59 14.42 26.49
N VAL A 58 -1.89 14.14 26.62
CA VAL A 58 -2.81 14.94 27.46
C VAL A 58 -2.59 14.66 28.95
N SER A 59 -2.37 13.40 29.33
CA SER A 59 -2.18 13.00 30.73
C SER A 59 -0.77 13.23 31.26
N ASN A 60 0.26 13.07 30.42
CA ASN A 60 1.68 13.24 30.75
C ASN A 60 2.44 13.93 29.60
N PRO A 61 2.36 15.28 29.50
CA PRO A 61 2.95 16.03 28.40
C PRO A 61 4.48 15.92 28.36
N VAL A 62 5.15 15.94 29.52
CA VAL A 62 6.61 15.87 29.60
C VAL A 62 7.14 14.49 29.21
N GLY A 63 6.50 13.41 29.68
CA GLY A 63 6.88 12.05 29.33
C GLY A 63 6.75 11.76 27.83
N THR A 64 5.68 12.27 27.21
CA THR A 64 5.45 12.08 25.77
C THR A 64 6.48 12.82 24.91
N ILE A 65 6.85 14.06 25.29
CA ILE A 65 7.90 14.83 24.60
C ILE A 65 9.24 14.09 24.69
N ALA A 66 9.58 13.55 25.86
CA ALA A 66 10.83 12.81 26.05
C ALA A 66 10.90 11.55 25.17
N VAL A 67 9.80 10.79 25.07
CA VAL A 67 9.72 9.61 24.20
C VAL A 67 9.83 10.00 22.73
N ALA A 68 9.13 11.05 22.29
CA ALA A 68 9.20 11.54 20.92
C ALA A 68 10.61 12.04 20.56
N ALA A 69 11.26 12.77 21.46
CA ALA A 69 12.64 13.24 21.29
C ALA A 69 13.63 12.07 21.20
N GLY A 70 13.50 11.05 22.05
CA GLY A 70 14.32 9.85 22.01
C GLY A 70 14.17 9.06 20.71
N ALA A 71 12.93 8.83 20.28
CA ALA A 71 12.63 8.15 19.01
C ALA A 71 13.18 8.94 17.81
N GLY A 72 12.97 10.26 17.78
CA GLY A 72 13.49 11.15 16.74
C GLY A 72 15.02 11.18 16.71
N PHE A 73 15.68 11.19 17.86
CA PHE A 73 17.14 11.16 17.96
C PHE A 73 17.72 9.85 17.43
N VAL A 74 17.15 8.70 17.77
CA VAL A 74 17.61 7.40 17.27
C VAL A 74 17.41 7.29 15.76
N LEU A 75 16.24 7.68 15.25
CA LEU A 75 15.97 7.70 13.81
C LEU A 75 16.90 8.67 13.08
N GLY A 76 17.09 9.87 13.62
CA GLY A 76 18.03 10.87 13.08
C GLY A 76 19.47 10.38 13.08
N ALA A 77 19.92 9.72 14.14
CA ALA A 77 21.26 9.15 14.23
C ALA A 77 21.48 7.99 13.24
N LEU A 78 20.45 7.19 12.95
CA LEU A 78 20.49 6.15 11.92
C LEU A 78 20.58 6.75 10.50
N PHE A 79 19.83 7.83 10.23
CA PHE A 79 19.86 8.52 8.93
C PHE A 79 21.11 9.38 8.73
N SER A 80 21.71 9.90 9.80
CA SER A 80 22.94 10.71 9.76
C SER A 80 24.20 9.92 9.39
N ARG A 81 24.09 8.59 9.21
CA ARG A 81 25.20 7.71 8.83
C ARG A 81 25.28 7.43 7.32
N ARG A 82 24.44 8.07 6.52
CA ARG A 82 24.45 7.97 5.05
C ARG A 82 24.66 9.34 4.43
#